data_AF-A0A948DJA2-F1
#
_entry.id   AF-A0A948DJA2-F1
#
_cell.length_a   1.000
_cell.length_b   1.000
_cell.length_c   1.000
_cell.angle_alpha   90.00
_cell.angle_beta   90.00
_cell.angle_gamma   90.00
#
_symmetry.space_group_name_H-M   'P 1'
#
loop_
_entity.id
_entity.type
_entity.pdbx_description
1 polymer ?
#
loop_
_entity_poly.entity_id
_entity_poly.type
_entity_poly.pdbx_seq_one_letter_code
_entity_poly.pdbx_strand_id
1 'polypeptide(L)'
;MKKLFLLICIILLFSASAYASLDEIGVPQSLLPENNPDFQETCRIKIINQRDGEIAVSRDLGKTWEKIGEVVIPALKVNDQGYTASKWIPNGEVCATAVNAIHIKAGYNEKNDRGIIFSILPKEFSSVPKNYNSFYSPSSSILTNIPAGTCIFGGEDSPFTGDKVIAVGRAWNPRDPKAVFVPKEGDQFIIYVIQPKVYPREIVFENRFGGFITLRYLDGKEKIIGQVLKPVLGVGRFSGTQYAEVGRIRANHSAVIDIATSPLGKVGGFQIIPAYHGMSPEMIYARAKTQWMIVGPPNIDDPSFEGAAPLFKYFIRPVYVESTLTEENWQEILLSKFLAEVKMKGKDTWQAMPPVVLDPKKPLPDYADRILKDVAEVRILFPQKLK
;
A
#
# COMPACT_ATOMS: atom_id res chain seq x y z
N MET A 1 21.80 -51.88 16.34
CA MET A 1 21.75 -50.58 17.05
C MET A 1 22.24 -49.40 16.21
N LYS A 2 23.43 -49.43 15.58
CA LYS A 2 23.93 -48.30 14.75
C LYS A 2 23.06 -47.91 13.53
N LYS A 3 22.40 -48.87 12.87
CA LYS A 3 21.52 -48.61 11.72
C LYS A 3 20.15 -48.00 12.08
N LEU A 4 19.65 -48.24 13.30
CA LEU A 4 18.38 -47.69 13.77
C LEU A 4 18.54 -46.23 14.23
N PHE A 5 19.70 -45.89 14.81
CA PHE A 5 20.03 -44.52 15.20
C PHE A 5 20.20 -43.58 14.00
N LEU A 6 20.81 -44.09 12.91
CA LEU A 6 20.98 -43.32 11.67
C LEU A 6 19.63 -43.04 10.97
N LEU A 7 18.67 -43.97 11.04
CA LEU A 7 17.34 -43.80 10.45
C LEU A 7 16.48 -42.79 11.22
N ILE A 8 16.61 -42.74 12.55
CA ILE A 8 15.92 -41.76 13.40
C ILE A 8 16.49 -40.34 13.18
N CYS A 9 17.81 -40.19 13.02
CA CYS A 9 18.41 -38.89 12.68
C CYS A 9 17.99 -38.41 11.28
N ILE A 10 17.85 -39.30 10.29
CA ILE A 10 17.38 -38.94 8.95
C ILE A 10 15.90 -38.52 8.98
N ILE A 11 15.04 -39.23 9.72
CA ILE A 11 13.62 -38.86 9.85
C ILE A 11 13.44 -37.52 10.58
N LEU A 12 14.26 -37.22 11.59
CA LEU A 12 14.25 -35.92 12.29
C LEU A 12 14.81 -34.76 11.43
N LEU A 13 15.72 -35.05 10.49
CA LEU A 13 16.22 -34.07 9.52
C LEU A 13 15.22 -33.78 8.39
N PHE A 14 14.26 -34.68 8.13
CA PHE A 14 13.21 -34.49 7.11
C PHE A 14 11.85 -34.02 7.67
N SER A 15 11.68 -33.93 8.99
CA SER A 15 10.45 -33.39 9.62
C SER A 15 10.55 -31.93 10.05
N ALA A 16 11.73 -31.32 9.98
CA ALA A 16 11.85 -29.87 10.03
C ALA A 16 11.47 -29.32 8.66
N SER A 17 10.17 -29.11 8.44
CA SER A 17 9.75 -28.10 7.48
C SER A 17 10.55 -26.84 7.81
N ALA A 18 11.47 -26.44 6.94
CA ALA A 18 12.14 -25.16 7.06
C ALA A 18 11.05 -24.09 6.87
N TYR A 19 10.39 -23.73 7.96
CA TYR A 19 9.53 -22.57 8.02
C TYR A 19 10.49 -21.38 7.95
N ALA A 20 10.71 -20.88 6.75
CA ALA A 20 11.30 -19.55 6.53
C ALA A 20 10.26 -18.48 6.90
N SER A 21 9.58 -18.62 8.04
CA SER A 21 8.76 -17.56 8.62
C SER A 21 9.61 -16.86 9.67
N LEU A 22 9.70 -15.55 9.54
CA LEU A 22 10.11 -14.72 10.67
C LEU A 22 8.99 -14.85 11.71
N ASP A 23 9.33 -15.30 12.91
CA ASP A 23 8.33 -15.62 13.93
C ASP A 23 7.73 -14.37 14.60
N GLU A 24 8.37 -13.21 14.41
CA GLU A 24 7.97 -11.94 15.02
C GLU A 24 7.74 -10.83 13.99
N ILE A 25 6.78 -9.95 14.28
CA ILE A 25 6.51 -8.72 13.53
C ILE A 25 6.94 -7.53 14.39
N GLY A 26 7.62 -6.57 13.79
CA GLY A 26 8.17 -5.42 14.49
C GLY A 26 8.99 -4.52 13.58
N VAL A 27 9.50 -3.43 14.14
CA VAL A 27 10.41 -2.53 13.44
C VAL A 27 11.84 -3.00 13.71
N PRO A 28 12.60 -3.46 12.70
CA PRO A 28 14.02 -3.75 12.86
C PRO A 28 14.76 -2.54 13.42
N GLN A 29 15.75 -2.77 14.29
CA GLN A 29 16.52 -1.69 14.91
C GLN A 29 17.15 -0.76 13.87
N SER A 30 17.60 -1.33 12.75
CA SER A 30 18.16 -0.61 11.62
C SER A 30 17.16 0.34 10.95
N LEU A 31 15.85 0.12 11.10
CA LEU A 31 14.76 0.91 10.49
C LEU A 31 14.05 1.88 11.44
N LEU A 32 14.52 2.00 12.70
CA LEU A 32 13.95 2.96 13.64
C LEU A 32 13.94 4.41 13.11
N PRO A 33 15.00 4.92 12.41
CA PRO A 33 14.98 6.28 11.88
C PRO A 33 13.84 6.54 10.89
N GLU A 34 13.49 5.56 10.06
CA GLU A 34 12.38 5.69 9.10
C GLU A 34 11.01 5.52 9.76
N ASN A 35 10.92 4.89 10.93
CA ASN A 35 9.65 4.69 11.64
C ASN A 35 9.30 5.84 12.59
N ASN A 36 10.28 6.66 12.95
CA ASN A 36 10.08 7.90 13.72
C ASN A 36 10.91 9.08 13.18
N PRO A 37 10.73 9.46 11.89
CA PRO A 37 11.43 10.60 11.32
C PRO A 37 10.81 11.92 11.79
N ASP A 38 11.51 13.02 11.54
CA ASP A 38 10.86 14.33 11.57
C ASP A 38 9.82 14.42 10.45
N PHE A 39 8.57 14.67 10.81
CA PHE A 39 7.48 14.81 9.86
C PHE A 39 7.20 16.27 9.51
N GLN A 40 6.63 16.48 8.34
CA GLN A 40 5.94 17.71 7.95
C GLN A 40 4.52 17.39 7.51
N GLU A 41 3.58 18.24 7.91
CA GLU A 41 2.20 18.18 7.42
C GLU A 41 2.16 18.74 6.00
N THR A 42 1.59 17.96 5.07
CA THR A 42 1.40 18.38 3.67
C THR A 42 0.03 18.98 3.48
N CYS A 43 -1.00 18.37 4.08
CA CYS A 43 -2.35 18.91 4.12
C CYS A 43 -3.19 18.26 5.24
N ARG A 44 -4.39 18.77 5.44
CA ARG A 44 -5.47 18.14 6.20
C ARG A 44 -6.63 17.85 5.29
N ILE A 45 -7.23 16.68 5.42
CA ILE A 45 -8.47 16.33 4.74
C ILE A 45 -9.59 16.37 5.78
N LYS A 46 -10.62 17.18 5.53
CA LYS A 46 -11.86 17.24 6.31
C LYS A 46 -12.96 16.51 5.57
N ILE A 47 -13.69 15.66 6.28
CA ILE A 47 -14.84 14.91 5.76
C ILE A 47 -15.98 15.05 6.76
N ILE A 48 -17.09 15.64 6.34
CA ILE A 48 -18.34 15.65 7.12
C ILE A 48 -19.15 14.42 6.72
N ASN A 49 -19.25 13.43 7.60
CA ASN A 49 -19.91 12.15 7.37
C ASN A 49 -21.44 12.28 7.41
N GLN A 50 -22.00 13.00 6.46
CA GLN A 50 -23.45 13.16 6.27
C GLN A 50 -23.74 13.28 4.78
N ARG A 51 -24.97 13.00 4.35
CA ARG A 51 -25.34 13.28 2.96
C ARG A 51 -25.12 14.76 2.63
N ASP A 52 -24.52 15.02 1.48
CA ASP A 52 -24.09 16.35 0.99
C ASP A 52 -23.07 17.04 1.92
N GLY A 53 -22.46 16.27 2.83
CA GLY A 53 -21.42 16.73 3.73
C GLY A 53 -20.15 17.10 2.98
N GLU A 54 -19.57 18.25 3.31
CA GLU A 54 -18.38 18.75 2.65
C GLU A 54 -17.17 17.82 2.83
N ILE A 55 -16.43 17.64 1.73
CA ILE A 55 -15.07 17.13 1.73
C ILE A 55 -14.16 18.26 1.29
N ALA A 56 -13.19 18.63 2.13
CA ALA A 56 -12.31 19.76 1.88
C ALA A 56 -10.87 19.46 2.29
N VAL A 57 -9.93 20.15 1.65
CA VAL A 57 -8.50 20.07 1.94
C VAL A 57 -7.97 21.41 2.42
N SER A 58 -7.09 21.38 3.41
CA SER A 58 -6.33 22.54 3.85
C SER A 58 -4.83 22.28 3.70
N ARG A 59 -4.11 23.14 2.98
CA ARG A 59 -2.66 23.04 2.77
C ARG A 59 -1.88 24.04 3.63
N ASP A 60 -2.55 24.71 4.57
CA ASP A 60 -2.03 25.78 5.42
C ASP A 60 -2.35 25.57 6.91
N LEU A 61 -2.36 24.30 7.34
CA LEU A 61 -2.58 23.87 8.73
C LEU A 61 -3.99 24.20 9.26
N GLY A 62 -4.99 24.21 8.39
CA GLY A 62 -6.40 24.40 8.72
C GLY A 62 -6.89 25.84 8.68
N LYS A 63 -6.10 26.79 8.16
CA LYS A 63 -6.49 28.22 8.08
C LYS A 63 -7.48 28.46 6.94
N THR A 64 -7.24 27.85 5.78
CA THR A 64 -8.15 27.87 4.63
C THR A 64 -8.50 26.45 4.20
N TRP A 65 -9.71 26.30 3.66
CA TRP A 65 -10.25 25.02 3.23
C TRP A 65 -10.79 25.14 1.80
N GLU A 66 -10.26 24.31 0.91
CA GLU A 66 -10.73 24.16 -0.46
C GLU A 66 -11.68 22.97 -0.52
N LYS A 67 -12.93 23.19 -0.96
CA LYS A 67 -13.88 22.10 -1.18
C LYS A 67 -13.49 21.29 -2.40
N ILE A 68 -13.31 19.98 -2.22
CA ILE A 68 -12.90 19.05 -3.27
C ILE A 68 -13.98 18.01 -3.61
N GLY A 69 -15.05 17.95 -2.81
CA GLY A 69 -16.14 17.02 -3.04
C GLY A 69 -17.17 17.02 -1.91
N GLU A 70 -18.04 16.01 -1.95
CA GLU A 70 -19.13 15.82 -1.01
C GLU A 70 -19.34 14.33 -0.73
N VAL A 71 -19.90 14.04 0.44
CA VAL A 71 -20.36 12.71 0.83
C VAL A 71 -21.74 12.44 0.23
N VAL A 72 -21.84 11.37 -0.54
CA VAL A 72 -23.09 10.87 -1.15
C VAL A 72 -23.82 9.91 -0.22
N ILE A 73 -23.07 9.04 0.46
CA ILE A 73 -23.60 8.08 1.45
C ILE A 73 -22.69 8.12 2.68
N PRO A 74 -23.22 8.43 3.87
CA PRO A 74 -22.44 8.39 5.10
C PRO A 74 -22.22 6.95 5.59
N ALA A 75 -21.09 6.72 6.26
CA ALA A 75 -20.86 5.49 7.00
C ALA A 75 -21.60 5.53 8.34
N LEU A 76 -22.31 4.46 8.67
CA LEU A 76 -23.08 4.31 9.93
C LEU A 76 -22.71 3.04 10.70
N LYS A 77 -21.84 2.22 10.12
CA LYS A 77 -21.36 0.95 10.64
C LYS A 77 -19.86 0.82 10.35
N VAL A 78 -19.29 -0.27 10.83
CA VAL A 78 -17.94 -0.72 10.51
C VAL A 78 -18.01 -2.10 9.85
N ASN A 79 -16.99 -2.44 9.10
CA ASN A 79 -16.73 -3.79 8.61
C ASN A 79 -15.81 -4.49 9.61
N ASP A 80 -16.33 -5.48 10.32
CA ASP A 80 -15.57 -6.30 11.27
C ASP A 80 -14.74 -7.41 10.60
N GLN A 81 -14.88 -7.55 9.27
CA GLN A 81 -14.10 -8.42 8.39
C GLN A 81 -13.16 -7.60 7.50
N GLY A 82 -12.37 -6.69 8.10
CA GLY A 82 -11.27 -6.03 7.38
C GLY A 82 -10.28 -7.04 6.77
N TYR A 83 -9.45 -6.60 5.82
CA TYR A 83 -8.37 -7.45 5.31
C TYR A 83 -7.37 -7.76 6.43
N THR A 84 -6.75 -8.95 6.41
CA THR A 84 -5.84 -9.43 7.48
C THR A 84 -4.80 -8.39 7.86
N ALA A 85 -4.16 -7.77 6.85
CA ALA A 85 -3.08 -6.82 7.09
C ALA A 85 -3.49 -5.55 7.84
N SER A 86 -4.78 -5.20 7.88
CA SER A 86 -5.29 -4.03 8.60
C SER A 86 -4.96 -4.06 10.10
N LYS A 87 -4.67 -5.24 10.67
CA LYS A 87 -4.29 -5.37 12.08
C LYS A 87 -2.97 -4.67 12.43
N TRP A 88 -2.03 -4.58 11.49
CA TRP A 88 -0.67 -4.07 11.70
C TRP A 88 -0.56 -2.54 11.77
N ILE A 89 -1.69 -1.84 11.74
CA ILE A 89 -1.76 -0.38 11.91
C ILE A 89 -2.54 -0.08 13.20
N PRO A 90 -2.18 0.96 13.96
CA PRO A 90 -2.96 1.43 15.11
C PRO A 90 -4.41 1.82 14.77
N ASN A 91 -5.29 1.78 15.78
CA ASN A 91 -6.64 2.33 15.64
C ASN A 91 -6.56 3.86 15.42
N GLY A 92 -7.48 4.45 14.66
CA GLY A 92 -7.44 5.88 14.35
C GLY A 92 -6.37 6.28 13.34
N GLU A 93 -5.87 5.34 12.55
CA GLU A 93 -4.95 5.62 11.45
C GLU A 93 -5.51 5.06 10.13
N VAL A 94 -5.08 5.68 9.03
CA VAL A 94 -5.27 5.15 7.68
C VAL A 94 -4.49 3.84 7.58
N CYS A 95 -5.18 2.71 7.42
CA CYS A 95 -4.56 1.40 7.32
C CYS A 95 -4.27 0.96 5.87
N ALA A 96 -4.92 1.61 4.90
CA ALA A 96 -4.64 1.48 3.48
C ALA A 96 -5.06 2.73 2.72
N THR A 97 -4.30 3.04 1.67
CA THR A 97 -4.56 4.11 0.72
C THR A 97 -4.41 3.57 -0.70
N ALA A 98 -5.37 3.87 -1.57
CA ALA A 98 -5.38 3.45 -2.96
C ALA A 98 -6.05 4.50 -3.83
N VAL A 99 -5.74 4.49 -5.13
CA VAL A 99 -6.42 5.32 -6.14
C VAL A 99 -7.94 5.13 -6.20
N ASN A 100 -8.48 4.14 -5.49
CA ASN A 100 -9.89 3.79 -5.51
C ASN A 100 -10.49 3.44 -4.14
N ALA A 101 -9.76 3.62 -3.03
CA ALA A 101 -10.27 3.43 -1.68
C ALA A 101 -9.29 3.96 -0.64
N ILE A 102 -9.81 4.46 0.48
CA ILE A 102 -9.04 4.71 1.71
C ILE A 102 -9.70 3.89 2.82
N HIS A 103 -8.92 3.15 3.60
CA HIS A 103 -9.43 2.36 4.73
C HIS A 103 -8.88 2.89 6.05
N ILE A 104 -9.76 3.08 7.03
CA ILE A 104 -9.40 3.61 8.35
C ILE A 104 -9.67 2.52 9.39
N LYS A 105 -8.69 2.24 10.25
CA LYS A 105 -8.85 1.24 11.31
C LYS A 105 -9.63 1.82 12.48
N ALA A 106 -10.85 1.34 12.66
CA ALA A 106 -11.75 1.71 13.74
C ALA A 106 -11.53 0.92 15.03
N GLY A 107 -10.98 -0.29 14.94
CA GLY A 107 -10.81 -1.19 16.07
C GLY A 107 -10.10 -2.49 15.66
N TYR A 108 -10.14 -3.48 16.53
CA TYR A 108 -9.56 -4.81 16.29
C TYR A 108 -10.57 -5.91 16.60
N ASN A 109 -10.64 -6.90 15.71
CA ASN A 109 -11.47 -8.09 15.87
C ASN A 109 -10.59 -9.24 16.36
N GLU A 110 -10.61 -9.51 17.66
CA GLU A 110 -9.82 -10.58 18.29
C GLU A 110 -10.18 -11.97 17.73
N LYS A 111 -11.45 -12.22 17.40
CA LYS A 111 -11.93 -13.53 16.94
C LYS A 111 -11.32 -13.93 15.59
N ASN A 112 -11.20 -12.97 14.68
CA ASN A 112 -10.77 -13.21 13.31
C ASN A 112 -9.37 -12.65 12.99
N ASP A 113 -8.67 -12.18 14.03
CA ASP A 113 -7.32 -11.61 14.00
C ASP A 113 -7.11 -10.62 12.83
N ARG A 114 -7.93 -9.57 12.82
CA ARG A 114 -7.96 -8.54 11.76
C ARG A 114 -8.44 -7.21 12.29
N GLY A 115 -8.17 -6.13 11.56
CA GLY A 115 -8.73 -4.81 11.86
C GLY A 115 -10.24 -4.76 11.60
N ILE A 116 -10.94 -3.98 12.43
CA ILE A 116 -12.27 -3.47 12.15
C ILE A 116 -12.09 -2.15 11.41
N ILE A 117 -12.70 -2.00 10.25
CA ILE A 117 -12.45 -0.85 9.37
C ILE A 117 -13.74 -0.16 8.94
N PHE A 118 -13.65 1.12 8.59
CA PHE A 118 -14.59 1.75 7.67
C PHE A 118 -13.80 2.37 6.52
N SER A 119 -14.47 2.59 5.40
CA SER A 119 -13.80 3.00 4.16
C SER A 119 -14.30 4.36 3.70
N ILE A 120 -13.49 5.06 2.91
CA ILE A 120 -13.90 6.20 2.10
C ILE A 120 -13.73 5.75 0.64
N LEU A 121 -14.78 5.87 -0.16
CA LEU A 121 -14.84 5.33 -1.52
C LEU A 121 -15.16 6.43 -2.55
N PRO A 122 -14.59 6.34 -3.76
CA PRO A 122 -14.85 7.28 -4.83
C PRO A 122 -16.19 7.00 -5.52
N LYS A 123 -16.62 7.91 -6.39
CA LYS A 123 -17.93 7.90 -7.07
C LYS A 123 -18.19 6.64 -7.90
N GLU A 124 -17.16 5.96 -8.39
CA GLU A 124 -17.27 4.74 -9.20
C GLU A 124 -17.93 3.58 -8.42
N PHE A 125 -18.03 3.69 -7.10
CA PHE A 125 -18.70 2.72 -6.24
C PHE A 125 -20.20 3.03 -6.01
N SER A 126 -20.74 4.06 -6.66
CA SER A 126 -22.18 4.36 -6.67
C SER A 126 -23.01 3.26 -7.35
N SER A 127 -22.43 2.55 -8.31
CA SER A 127 -23.01 1.38 -8.97
C SER A 127 -22.01 0.23 -8.90
N VAL A 128 -21.98 -0.44 -7.74
CA VAL A 128 -21.02 -1.52 -7.50
C VAL A 128 -21.15 -2.59 -8.58
N PRO A 129 -20.07 -2.89 -9.32
CA PRO A 129 -20.09 -3.99 -10.27
C PRO A 129 -20.45 -5.28 -9.54
N LYS A 130 -21.37 -6.09 -10.09
CA LYS A 130 -21.86 -7.34 -9.46
C LYS A 130 -20.76 -8.31 -8.99
N ASN A 131 -19.53 -8.17 -9.49
CA ASN A 131 -18.37 -9.04 -9.21
C ASN A 131 -17.14 -8.28 -8.67
N TYR A 132 -17.33 -7.14 -7.97
CA TYR A 132 -16.20 -6.39 -7.43
C TYR A 132 -15.74 -6.94 -6.07
N ASN A 133 -14.63 -7.68 -6.05
CA ASN A 133 -14.03 -8.31 -4.86
C ASN A 133 -13.30 -7.33 -3.91
N SER A 134 -13.84 -6.14 -3.68
CA SER A 134 -13.29 -5.17 -2.71
C SER A 134 -14.28 -4.96 -1.57
N PHE A 135 -13.78 -4.49 -0.42
CA PHE A 135 -14.47 -4.35 0.88
C PHE A 135 -15.63 -3.33 0.92
N TYR A 136 -16.31 -3.13 -0.21
CA TYR A 136 -17.54 -2.37 -0.27
C TYR A 136 -18.58 -3.00 0.66
N SER A 137 -19.00 -2.22 1.64
CA SER A 137 -20.24 -2.45 2.37
C SER A 137 -20.96 -1.11 2.44
N PRO A 138 -22.20 -1.00 1.93
CA PRO A 138 -22.91 0.28 1.81
C PRO A 138 -23.00 1.05 3.13
N SER A 139 -23.10 0.34 4.25
CA SER A 139 -23.26 0.96 5.57
C SER A 139 -21.94 1.22 6.30
N SER A 140 -20.81 0.64 5.85
CA SER A 140 -19.49 0.82 6.48
C SER A 140 -18.51 1.61 5.62
N SER A 141 -19.03 2.35 4.65
CA SER A 141 -18.24 3.14 3.72
C SER A 141 -18.85 4.53 3.54
N ILE A 142 -18.02 5.56 3.60
CA ILE A 142 -18.35 6.90 3.17
C ILE A 142 -18.20 6.91 1.65
N LEU A 143 -19.32 6.91 0.92
CA LEU A 143 -19.29 7.09 -0.54
C LEU A 143 -19.21 8.58 -0.85
N THR A 144 -18.32 8.97 -1.74
CA THR A 144 -18.09 10.36 -2.14
C THR A 144 -18.49 10.58 -3.61
N ASN A 145 -18.61 11.83 -4.02
CA ASN A 145 -18.72 12.21 -5.43
C ASN A 145 -17.35 12.42 -6.11
N ILE A 146 -16.25 12.18 -5.40
CA ILE A 146 -14.87 12.36 -5.89
C ILE A 146 -14.52 11.17 -6.81
N PRO A 147 -13.98 11.40 -8.02
CA PRO A 147 -13.51 10.34 -8.91
C PRO A 147 -12.31 9.55 -8.37
N ALA A 148 -12.26 8.25 -8.66
CA ALA A 148 -11.06 7.43 -8.50
C ALA A 148 -9.91 8.01 -9.34
N GLY A 149 -8.68 7.94 -8.82
CA GLY A 149 -7.51 8.52 -9.45
C GLY A 149 -7.38 10.04 -9.28
N THR A 150 -8.19 10.70 -8.46
CA THR A 150 -8.18 12.17 -8.30
C THR A 150 -8.23 12.59 -6.84
N CYS A 151 -7.81 13.83 -6.53
CA CYS A 151 -7.87 14.43 -5.19
C CYS A 151 -7.30 13.51 -4.08
N ILE A 152 -8.10 13.05 -3.13
CA ILE A 152 -7.67 12.16 -2.04
C ILE A 152 -7.51 10.69 -2.49
N PHE A 153 -7.97 10.34 -3.69
CA PHE A 153 -7.91 9.01 -4.29
C PHE A 153 -6.84 8.93 -5.37
N GLY A 154 -5.59 9.14 -5.01
CA GLY A 154 -4.48 9.15 -5.94
C GLY A 154 -4.04 10.54 -6.40
N GLY A 155 -4.70 11.64 -6.04
CA GLY A 155 -4.14 12.98 -6.27
C GLY A 155 -3.08 13.37 -5.24
N GLU A 156 -2.62 14.63 -5.29
CA GLU A 156 -1.58 15.16 -4.39
C GLU A 156 -1.97 15.19 -2.91
N ASP A 157 -3.28 15.18 -2.63
CA ASP A 157 -3.85 15.20 -1.28
C ASP A 157 -4.11 13.79 -0.73
N SER A 158 -3.68 12.74 -1.42
CA SER A 158 -3.90 11.36 -0.96
C SER A 158 -3.19 11.12 0.38
N PRO A 159 -3.85 10.45 1.35
CA PRO A 159 -3.19 10.11 2.60
C PRO A 159 -2.16 8.99 2.41
N PHE A 160 -1.22 8.89 3.34
CA PHE A 160 -0.32 7.77 3.53
C PHE A 160 -0.94 6.74 4.48
N THR A 161 -0.55 5.47 4.31
CA THR A 161 -0.74 4.47 5.37
C THR A 161 -0.04 4.96 6.63
N GLY A 162 -0.75 4.99 7.76
CA GLY A 162 -0.28 5.51 9.04
C GLY A 162 -0.71 6.93 9.38
N ASP A 163 -1.29 7.68 8.44
CA ASP A 163 -1.80 9.01 8.72
C ASP A 163 -2.89 8.97 9.79
N LYS A 164 -2.82 9.90 10.74
CA LYS A 164 -3.74 9.96 11.87
C LYS A 164 -5.09 10.50 11.44
N VAL A 165 -6.15 9.88 11.95
CA VAL A 165 -7.53 10.29 11.78
C VAL A 165 -8.13 10.62 13.13
N ILE A 166 -8.76 11.79 13.24
CA ILE A 166 -9.51 12.19 14.42
C ILE A 166 -10.99 12.37 14.06
N ALA A 167 -11.87 12.06 15.02
CA ALA A 167 -13.29 12.41 14.96
C ALA A 167 -13.52 13.64 15.86
N VAL A 168 -13.84 14.79 15.26
CA VAL A 168 -13.98 16.05 16.00
C VAL A 168 -15.19 15.99 16.92
N GLY A 169 -15.01 16.38 18.19
CA GLY A 169 -16.08 16.40 19.19
C GLY A 169 -16.54 15.01 19.65
N ARG A 170 -15.88 13.93 19.20
CA ARG A 170 -16.22 12.54 19.55
C ARG A 170 -15.01 11.87 20.18
N ALA A 171 -15.20 11.21 21.32
CA ALA A 171 -14.15 10.42 21.92
C ALA A 171 -13.84 9.20 21.04
N TRP A 172 -12.74 9.27 20.30
CA TRP A 172 -12.08 8.12 19.71
C TRP A 172 -10.79 7.93 20.49
N ASN A 173 -10.65 6.80 21.19
CA ASN A 173 -9.41 6.47 21.87
C ASN A 173 -8.57 5.56 20.95
N PRO A 174 -7.72 6.11 20.07
CA PRO A 174 -6.88 5.31 19.17
C PRO A 174 -5.84 4.47 19.92
N ARG A 175 -5.57 4.79 21.20
CA ARG A 175 -4.59 4.08 22.03
C ARG A 175 -5.16 2.85 22.71
N ASP A 176 -6.48 2.71 22.77
CA ASP A 176 -7.10 1.50 23.28
C ASP A 176 -7.29 0.51 22.11
N PRO A 177 -6.54 -0.62 22.10
CA PRO A 177 -6.64 -1.60 21.03
C PRO A 177 -8.02 -2.27 20.95
N LYS A 178 -8.79 -2.26 22.05
CA LYS A 178 -10.14 -2.86 22.14
C LYS A 178 -11.25 -1.84 21.87
N ALA A 179 -10.96 -0.55 21.88
CA ALA A 179 -11.94 0.47 21.53
C ALA A 179 -12.29 0.37 20.05
N VAL A 180 -13.58 0.20 19.77
CA VAL A 180 -14.13 0.23 18.41
C VAL A 180 -14.85 1.55 18.21
N PHE A 181 -14.37 2.35 17.26
CA PHE A 181 -15.08 3.54 16.83
C PHE A 181 -16.10 3.19 15.75
N VAL A 182 -17.37 3.51 15.97
CA VAL A 182 -18.42 3.37 14.96
C VAL A 182 -18.82 4.76 14.45
N PRO A 183 -18.64 5.04 13.14
CA PRO A 183 -19.07 6.30 12.53
C PRO A 183 -20.56 6.55 12.71
N LYS A 184 -20.91 7.81 12.93
CA LYS A 184 -22.29 8.30 12.96
C LYS A 184 -22.47 9.39 11.92
N GLU A 185 -23.71 9.55 11.49
CA GLU A 185 -24.08 10.68 10.66
C GLU A 185 -23.76 12.00 11.39
N GLY A 186 -23.16 12.94 10.66
CA GLY A 186 -22.70 14.23 11.19
C GLY A 186 -21.31 14.20 11.84
N ASP A 187 -20.68 13.03 12.02
CA ASP A 187 -19.28 12.97 12.50
C ASP A 187 -18.38 13.74 11.52
N GLN A 188 -17.49 14.59 12.04
CA GLN A 188 -16.45 15.25 11.24
C GLN A 188 -15.11 14.55 11.44
N PHE A 189 -14.54 14.02 10.35
CA PHE A 189 -13.21 13.42 10.36
C PHE A 189 -12.17 14.40 9.84
N ILE A 190 -11.02 14.47 10.52
CA ILE A 190 -9.81 15.14 10.01
C ILE A 190 -8.72 14.08 9.86
N ILE A 191 -8.16 13.96 8.65
CA ILE A 191 -6.97 13.18 8.35
C ILE A 191 -5.78 14.15 8.27
N TYR A 192 -4.74 13.91 9.07
CA TYR A 192 -3.50 14.66 9.03
C TYR A 192 -2.54 13.98 8.06
N VAL A 193 -2.37 14.54 6.87
CA VAL A 193 -1.51 13.97 5.83
C VAL A 193 -0.09 14.42 6.08
N ILE A 194 0.74 13.50 6.59
CA ILE A 194 2.12 13.79 6.97
C ILE A 194 3.09 12.98 6.13
N GLN A 195 4.26 13.56 5.87
CA GLN A 195 5.37 12.85 5.25
C GLN A 195 6.68 13.16 5.98
N PRO A 196 7.70 12.29 5.90
CA PRO A 196 9.04 12.59 6.38
C PRO A 196 9.58 13.87 5.71
N LYS A 197 10.23 14.75 6.49
CA LYS A 197 10.92 15.94 5.98
C LYS A 197 12.07 15.57 5.05
N VAL A 198 12.84 14.56 5.45
CA VAL A 198 13.91 14.00 4.63
C VAL A 198 13.32 12.86 3.83
N TYR A 199 12.98 13.17 2.58
CA TYR A 199 12.33 12.23 1.69
C TYR A 199 13.37 11.54 0.79
N PRO A 200 13.29 10.21 0.58
CA PRO A 200 14.16 9.52 -0.35
C PRO A 200 13.99 10.04 -1.78
N ARG A 201 15.02 9.82 -2.61
CA ARG A 201 14.92 9.97 -4.07
C ARG A 201 14.29 8.71 -4.68
N GLU A 202 14.75 7.55 -4.24
CA GLU A 202 14.32 6.26 -4.79
C GLU A 202 14.46 5.13 -3.77
N ILE A 203 13.66 4.08 -3.94
CA ILE A 203 13.91 2.75 -3.40
C ILE A 203 14.22 1.81 -4.55
N VAL A 204 15.32 1.08 -4.46
CA VAL A 204 15.74 0.09 -5.46
C VAL A 204 15.61 -1.31 -4.87
N PHE A 205 14.99 -2.21 -5.62
CA PHE A 205 14.84 -3.63 -5.31
C PHE A 205 15.63 -4.43 -6.33
N GLU A 206 16.67 -5.14 -5.90
CA GLU A 206 17.33 -6.15 -6.72
C GLU A 206 16.40 -7.36 -6.88
N ASN A 207 15.83 -7.57 -8.08
CA ASN A 207 14.78 -8.56 -8.34
C ASN A 207 15.35 -9.99 -8.46
N ARG A 208 15.94 -10.48 -7.37
CA ARG A 208 16.50 -11.83 -7.21
C ARG A 208 16.43 -12.25 -5.74
N PHE A 209 16.47 -13.54 -5.47
CA PHE A 209 16.61 -14.02 -4.08
C PHE A 209 17.88 -13.45 -3.43
N GLY A 210 17.75 -12.92 -2.21
CA GLY A 210 18.81 -12.25 -1.46
C GLY A 210 19.26 -10.92 -2.07
N GLY A 211 18.52 -10.37 -3.03
CA GLY A 211 18.79 -9.06 -3.59
C GLY A 211 18.52 -7.95 -2.57
N PHE A 212 19.37 -6.93 -2.50
CA PHE A 212 19.17 -5.84 -1.55
C PHE A 212 18.01 -4.93 -1.93
N ILE A 213 17.39 -4.37 -0.90
CA ILE A 213 16.44 -3.27 -1.01
C ILE A 213 17.13 -2.03 -0.45
N THR A 214 17.35 -1.02 -1.29
CA THR A 214 18.18 0.14 -0.95
C THR A 214 17.39 1.43 -1.07
N LEU A 215 17.32 2.20 0.02
CA LEU A 215 16.93 3.61 0.00
C LEU A 215 18.09 4.46 -0.49
N ARG A 216 17.81 5.43 -1.36
CA ARG A 216 18.78 6.43 -1.79
C ARG A 216 18.20 7.82 -1.64
N TYR A 217 19.01 8.75 -1.13
CA TYR A 217 18.63 10.14 -0.88
C TYR A 217 19.29 11.07 -1.91
N LEU A 218 18.75 12.29 -2.03
CA LEU A 218 19.30 13.31 -2.94
C LEU A 218 20.73 13.73 -2.58
N ASP A 219 21.11 13.64 -1.30
CA ASP A 219 22.46 13.97 -0.81
C ASP A 219 23.49 12.86 -1.08
N GLY A 220 23.09 11.78 -1.75
CA GLY A 220 23.95 10.64 -2.09
C GLY A 220 24.04 9.57 -1.00
N LYS A 221 23.38 9.74 0.16
CA LYS A 221 23.33 8.68 1.17
C LYS A 221 22.52 7.49 0.64
N GLU A 222 23.01 6.29 0.94
CA GLU A 222 22.32 5.03 0.65
C GLU A 222 22.16 4.20 1.93
N LYS A 223 21.07 3.44 2.02
CA LYS A 223 20.79 2.56 3.15
C LYS A 223 20.09 1.28 2.70
N ILE A 224 20.64 0.13 3.07
CA ILE A 224 19.96 -1.15 2.90
C ILE A 224 18.85 -1.24 3.95
N ILE A 225 17.62 -1.45 3.49
CA ILE A 225 16.42 -1.52 4.33
C ILE A 225 15.76 -2.89 4.35
N GLY A 226 16.27 -3.84 3.56
CA GLY A 226 15.68 -5.16 3.45
C GLY A 226 16.31 -6.00 2.36
N GLN A 227 15.74 -7.17 2.14
CA GLN A 227 16.14 -8.10 1.10
C GLN A 227 14.93 -8.65 0.36
N VAL A 228 15.10 -9.01 -0.91
CA VAL A 228 14.11 -9.72 -1.70
C VAL A 228 14.22 -11.22 -1.40
N LEU A 229 13.21 -11.77 -0.73
CA LEU A 229 13.09 -13.20 -0.41
C LEU A 229 12.41 -13.99 -1.54
N LYS A 230 11.68 -13.31 -2.41
CA LYS A 230 11.15 -13.89 -3.64
C LYS A 230 11.05 -12.82 -4.71
N PRO A 231 11.67 -13.01 -5.88
CA PRO A 231 11.54 -12.06 -6.98
C PRO A 231 10.15 -12.11 -7.61
N VAL A 232 9.75 -10.99 -8.20
CA VAL A 232 8.59 -10.95 -9.09
C VAL A 232 9.02 -11.37 -10.49
N LEU A 233 8.28 -12.30 -11.10
CA LEU A 233 8.52 -12.74 -12.48
C LEU A 233 7.28 -12.59 -13.36
N GLY A 234 6.12 -12.33 -12.77
CA GLY A 234 4.85 -12.29 -13.47
C GLY A 234 4.00 -11.06 -13.15
N VAL A 235 2.89 -10.94 -13.89
CA VAL A 235 1.86 -9.91 -13.74
C VAL A 235 0.51 -10.58 -13.46
N GLY A 236 -0.27 -9.99 -12.56
CA GLY A 236 -1.54 -10.51 -12.05
C GLY A 236 -2.70 -9.56 -12.25
N ARG A 237 -3.90 -10.07 -11.96
CA ARG A 237 -5.16 -9.35 -12.12
C ARG A 237 -5.56 -8.63 -10.83
N PHE A 238 -4.87 -7.55 -10.52
CA PHE A 238 -5.23 -6.67 -9.41
C PHE A 238 -6.24 -5.63 -9.90
N SER A 239 -7.54 -5.83 -9.65
CA SER A 239 -8.63 -5.07 -10.29
C SER A 239 -8.50 -3.56 -10.15
N GLY A 240 -7.96 -3.06 -9.04
CA GLY A 240 -7.76 -1.64 -8.81
C GLY A 240 -6.74 -0.99 -9.75
N THR A 241 -5.92 -1.76 -10.47
CA THR A 241 -4.98 -1.25 -11.49
C THR A 241 -5.67 -0.57 -12.67
N GLN A 242 -6.97 -0.82 -12.90
CA GLN A 242 -7.72 -0.09 -13.91
C GLN A 242 -7.85 1.43 -13.65
N TYR A 243 -7.53 1.88 -12.44
CA TYR A 243 -7.57 3.29 -12.03
C TYR A 243 -6.17 3.90 -11.91
N ALA A 244 -5.13 3.22 -12.38
CA ALA A 244 -3.75 3.68 -12.33
C ALA A 244 -3.03 3.34 -13.65
N GLU A 245 -2.13 4.21 -14.09
CA GLU A 245 -1.36 4.00 -15.31
C GLU A 245 -0.12 3.11 -15.10
N VAL A 246 0.51 2.69 -16.19
CA VAL A 246 1.73 1.89 -16.20
C VAL A 246 2.82 2.53 -15.33
N GLY A 247 3.42 1.73 -14.45
CA GLY A 247 4.47 2.17 -13.53
C GLY A 247 3.97 3.01 -12.36
N ARG A 248 2.65 3.14 -12.13
CA ARG A 248 2.13 3.92 -10.99
C ARG A 248 1.89 3.05 -9.76
N ILE A 249 2.07 3.66 -8.59
CA ILE A 249 1.63 3.08 -7.33
C ILE A 249 0.11 3.17 -7.27
N ARG A 250 -0.55 2.03 -7.36
CA ARG A 250 -2.00 1.92 -7.32
C ARG A 250 -2.51 1.90 -5.88
N ALA A 251 -1.80 1.22 -5.00
CA ALA A 251 -2.14 1.16 -3.59
C ALA A 251 -0.90 0.98 -2.72
N ASN A 252 -1.00 1.50 -1.51
CA ASN A 252 -0.14 1.14 -0.40
C ASN A 252 -1.03 0.77 0.79
N HIS A 253 -0.71 -0.31 1.46
CA HIS A 253 -1.24 -0.60 2.78
C HIS A 253 -0.18 -1.27 3.62
N SER A 254 -0.52 -1.58 4.87
CA SER A 254 0.36 -2.19 5.87
C SER A 254 1.08 -3.50 5.49
N ALA A 255 0.86 -4.04 4.28
CA ALA A 255 1.57 -5.21 3.78
C ALA A 255 1.55 -5.37 2.26
N VAL A 256 1.19 -4.33 1.50
CA VAL A 256 1.20 -4.39 0.04
C VAL A 256 1.58 -3.02 -0.49
N ILE A 257 2.52 -3.03 -1.44
CA ILE A 257 2.63 -2.00 -2.47
C ILE A 257 2.13 -2.64 -3.76
N ASP A 258 1.12 -2.04 -4.39
CA ASP A 258 0.52 -2.53 -5.63
C ASP A 258 0.95 -1.62 -6.78
N ILE A 259 1.63 -2.18 -7.78
CA ILE A 259 2.19 -1.44 -8.90
C ILE A 259 1.45 -1.84 -10.18
N ALA A 260 0.88 -0.84 -10.85
CA ALA A 260 0.22 -1.02 -12.13
C ALA A 260 1.24 -1.24 -13.25
N THR A 261 0.92 -2.19 -14.12
CA THR A 261 1.65 -2.48 -15.38
C THR A 261 0.75 -2.28 -16.58
N SER A 262 -0.54 -2.03 -16.40
CA SER A 262 -1.49 -1.82 -17.48
C SER A 262 -1.80 -0.33 -17.68
N PRO A 263 -2.18 0.10 -18.90
CA PRO A 263 -2.76 1.43 -19.10
C PRO A 263 -4.06 1.64 -18.33
N LEU A 264 -4.47 2.91 -18.18
CA LEU A 264 -5.73 3.28 -17.54
C LEU A 264 -6.92 2.54 -18.17
N GLY A 265 -7.87 2.10 -17.33
CA GLY A 265 -9.03 1.31 -17.74
C GLY A 265 -8.73 -0.15 -18.06
N LYS A 266 -7.49 -0.61 -17.91
CA LYS A 266 -7.06 -2.00 -18.11
C LYS A 266 -6.52 -2.59 -16.81
N VAL A 267 -6.46 -3.93 -16.74
CA VAL A 267 -6.01 -4.63 -15.53
C VAL A 267 -4.66 -5.26 -15.78
N GLY A 268 -3.74 -5.09 -14.82
CA GLY A 268 -2.41 -5.70 -14.84
C GLY A 268 -1.53 -5.04 -13.81
N GLY A 269 -0.97 -5.81 -12.88
CA GLY A 269 0.01 -5.31 -11.92
C GLY A 269 0.77 -6.43 -11.22
N PHE A 270 1.64 -6.04 -10.30
CA PHE A 270 2.27 -6.95 -9.35
C PHE A 270 2.33 -6.29 -7.98
N GLN A 271 2.52 -7.10 -6.95
CA GLN A 271 2.56 -6.61 -5.57
C GLN A 271 3.93 -6.86 -4.94
N ILE A 272 4.35 -5.96 -4.07
CA ILE A 272 5.47 -6.14 -3.16
C ILE A 272 4.87 -6.32 -1.76
N ILE A 273 5.17 -7.44 -1.12
CA ILE A 273 4.58 -7.82 0.18
C ILE A 273 5.66 -8.26 1.17
N PRO A 274 5.50 -8.00 2.47
CA PRO A 274 6.43 -8.46 3.49
C PRO A 274 6.27 -9.96 3.75
N ALA A 275 7.32 -10.57 4.29
CA ALA A 275 7.46 -12.01 4.43
C ALA A 275 6.34 -12.65 5.26
N TYR A 276 6.00 -12.08 6.41
CA TYR A 276 4.99 -12.66 7.29
C TYR A 276 3.60 -12.59 6.65
N HIS A 277 3.25 -11.50 5.97
CA HIS A 277 2.02 -11.45 5.19
C HIS A 277 1.99 -12.48 4.06
N GLY A 278 3.11 -12.70 3.36
CA GLY A 278 3.24 -13.77 2.36
C GLY A 278 2.95 -15.17 2.90
N MET A 279 3.09 -15.38 4.20
CA MET A 279 2.77 -16.63 4.90
C MET A 279 1.32 -16.72 5.40
N SER A 280 0.53 -15.64 5.32
CA SER A 280 -0.87 -15.66 5.74
C SER A 280 -1.71 -16.68 4.95
N PRO A 281 -2.76 -17.29 5.53
CA PRO A 281 -3.55 -18.35 4.87
C PRO A 281 -4.12 -17.95 3.50
N GLU A 282 -4.60 -16.71 3.38
CA GLU A 282 -5.15 -16.14 2.16
C GLU A 282 -4.10 -15.88 1.06
N MET A 283 -2.82 -15.82 1.44
CA MET A 283 -1.69 -15.51 0.55
C MET A 283 -1.06 -16.75 -0.09
N ILE A 284 -1.79 -17.87 -0.15
CA ILE A 284 -1.29 -19.10 -0.78
C ILE A 284 -0.83 -18.88 -2.23
N TYR A 285 -1.53 -18.02 -2.99
CA TYR A 285 -1.15 -17.68 -4.35
C TYR A 285 0.16 -16.88 -4.40
N ALA A 286 0.41 -15.99 -3.43
CA ALA A 286 1.67 -15.26 -3.37
C ALA A 286 2.88 -16.17 -3.16
N ARG A 287 2.67 -17.35 -2.55
CA ARG A 287 3.70 -18.40 -2.45
C ARG A 287 3.81 -19.23 -3.72
N ALA A 288 2.69 -19.64 -4.31
CA ALA A 288 2.65 -20.55 -5.45
C ALA A 288 2.90 -19.90 -6.83
N LYS A 289 2.67 -18.58 -6.94
CA LYS A 289 2.69 -17.85 -8.22
C LYS A 289 3.69 -16.69 -8.21
N THR A 290 3.90 -16.02 -9.33
CA THR A 290 5.06 -15.14 -9.54
C THR A 290 4.73 -13.65 -9.59
N GLN A 291 3.49 -13.27 -9.30
CA GLN A 291 2.99 -11.89 -9.32
C GLN A 291 3.27 -11.10 -8.03
N TRP A 292 4.03 -11.70 -7.11
CA TRP A 292 4.39 -11.10 -5.82
C TRP A 292 5.89 -11.14 -5.64
N MET A 293 6.48 -9.97 -5.39
CA MET A 293 7.79 -9.85 -4.77
C MET A 293 7.60 -9.99 -3.26
N ILE A 294 8.29 -10.93 -2.62
CA ILE A 294 8.28 -11.07 -1.16
C ILE A 294 9.56 -10.42 -0.62
N VAL A 295 9.40 -9.52 0.34
CA VAL A 295 10.50 -8.78 0.95
C VAL A 295 10.65 -9.11 2.43
N GLY A 296 11.89 -9.19 2.87
CA GLY A 296 12.30 -9.48 4.24
C GLY A 296 13.14 -8.34 4.81
N PRO A 297 13.31 -8.33 6.14
CA PRO A 297 14.16 -7.37 6.83
C PRO A 297 15.62 -7.54 6.40
N PRO A 298 16.49 -6.57 6.73
CA PRO A 298 17.87 -6.59 6.26
C PRO A 298 18.70 -7.74 6.84
N ASN A 299 18.39 -8.20 8.07
CA ASN A 299 18.97 -9.39 8.68
C ASN A 299 17.93 -10.47 8.91
N ILE A 300 18.33 -11.75 8.88
CA ILE A 300 17.39 -12.88 9.06
C ILE A 300 16.81 -12.95 10.47
N ASP A 301 17.51 -12.44 11.47
CA ASP A 301 17.08 -12.44 12.87
C ASP A 301 16.23 -11.21 13.22
N ASP A 302 16.10 -10.25 12.29
CA ASP A 302 15.25 -9.08 12.48
C ASP A 302 13.77 -9.47 12.33
N PRO A 303 12.84 -8.80 13.03
CA PRO A 303 11.42 -9.04 12.87
C PRO A 303 10.94 -8.66 11.46
N SER A 304 9.86 -9.30 11.00
CA SER A 304 9.17 -8.90 9.77
C SER A 304 8.50 -7.54 9.96
N PHE A 305 8.50 -6.72 8.92
CA PHE A 305 8.28 -5.29 9.01
C PHE A 305 6.94 -4.86 8.40
N GLU A 306 5.92 -5.72 8.53
CA GLU A 306 4.51 -5.38 8.29
C GLU A 306 4.12 -4.12 9.06
N GLY A 307 3.42 -3.21 8.38
CA GLY A 307 3.00 -1.94 8.96
C GLY A 307 4.15 -0.98 9.32
N ALA A 308 5.40 -1.32 8.96
CA ALA A 308 6.55 -0.48 9.22
C ALA A 308 6.91 0.40 8.02
N ALA A 309 7.44 1.58 8.33
CA ALA A 309 8.11 2.41 7.35
C ALA A 309 9.45 1.77 6.93
N PRO A 310 9.94 2.03 5.71
CA PRO A 310 9.37 2.95 4.72
C PRO A 310 8.48 2.27 3.65
N LEU A 311 8.37 0.94 3.64
CA LEU A 311 7.61 0.27 2.58
C LEU A 311 6.10 0.32 2.81
N PHE A 312 5.65 0.15 4.06
CA PHE A 312 4.24 -0.09 4.37
C PHE A 312 3.61 0.98 5.29
N LYS A 313 4.34 2.07 5.54
CA LYS A 313 3.89 3.22 6.34
C LYS A 313 4.62 4.51 5.92
N TYR A 314 3.93 5.65 5.98
CA TYR A 314 4.40 7.06 5.86
C TYR A 314 5.14 7.52 4.59
N PHE A 315 5.71 6.61 3.79
CA PHE A 315 6.63 6.99 2.71
C PHE A 315 6.03 6.81 1.33
N ILE A 316 5.13 5.85 1.13
CA ILE A 316 4.56 5.53 -0.18
C ILE A 316 3.04 5.70 -0.10
N ARG A 317 2.49 6.42 -1.08
CA ARG A 317 1.05 6.60 -1.29
C ARG A 317 0.74 6.54 -2.78
N PRO A 318 -0.52 6.28 -3.19
CA PRO A 318 -0.91 6.51 -4.57
C PRO A 318 -0.76 8.01 -4.89
N VAL A 319 0.05 8.34 -5.89
CA VAL A 319 0.00 9.64 -6.56
C VAL A 319 -0.07 9.38 -8.07
N TYR A 320 -1.29 9.34 -8.55
CA TYR A 320 -1.73 9.35 -9.93
C TYR A 320 -2.39 10.71 -10.23
N VAL A 321 -1.68 11.54 -11.00
CA VAL A 321 -2.33 12.63 -11.75
C VAL A 321 -2.22 12.23 -13.21
N GLU A 322 -3.31 12.33 -13.97
CA GLU A 322 -3.25 12.10 -15.42
C GLU A 322 -2.16 13.02 -15.99
N SER A 323 -1.16 12.46 -16.67
CA SER A 323 -0.06 13.28 -17.18
C SER A 323 -0.50 14.01 -18.44
N THR A 324 -0.65 15.31 -18.33
CA THR A 324 -0.74 16.22 -19.45
C THR A 324 0.67 16.68 -19.79
N LEU A 325 1.42 15.84 -20.53
CA LEU A 325 2.74 16.21 -21.07
C LEU A 325 2.69 17.44 -22.00
N THR A 326 1.48 17.95 -22.27
CA THR A 326 1.18 19.16 -23.02
C THR A 326 1.03 20.40 -22.15
N GLU A 327 1.00 20.28 -20.82
CA GLU A 327 0.93 21.44 -19.91
C GLU A 327 2.30 22.10 -19.77
N GLU A 328 2.32 23.42 -19.55
CA GLU A 328 3.57 24.19 -19.42
C GLU A 328 4.44 23.70 -18.25
N ASN A 329 3.81 23.23 -17.16
CA ASN A 329 4.45 22.70 -15.97
C ASN A 329 4.58 21.16 -15.96
N TRP A 330 4.59 20.51 -17.13
CA TRP A 330 4.64 19.03 -17.23
C TRP A 330 5.80 18.40 -16.45
N GLN A 331 6.93 19.09 -16.29
CA GLN A 331 8.09 18.62 -15.53
C GLN A 331 7.78 18.52 -14.04
N GLU A 332 7.13 19.54 -13.49
CA GLU A 332 6.69 19.55 -12.09
C GLU A 332 5.66 18.45 -11.85
N ILE A 333 4.70 18.31 -12.77
CA ILE A 333 3.68 17.26 -12.73
C ILE A 333 4.32 15.87 -12.79
N LEU A 334 5.34 15.66 -13.63
CA LEU A 334 6.03 14.39 -13.72
C LEU A 334 6.77 14.07 -12.42
N LEU A 335 7.46 15.07 -11.86
CA LEU A 335 8.26 14.92 -10.65
C LEU A 335 7.42 14.87 -9.38
N SER A 336 6.17 15.34 -9.37
CA SER A 336 5.29 15.25 -8.19
C SER A 336 4.73 13.84 -7.95
N LYS A 337 5.03 12.88 -8.82
CA LYS A 337 4.45 11.52 -8.82
C LYS A 337 5.44 10.47 -8.36
N PHE A 338 4.90 9.39 -7.81
CA PHE A 338 5.65 8.14 -7.75
C PHE A 338 5.71 7.50 -9.13
N LEU A 339 6.87 6.94 -9.45
CA LEU A 339 7.08 6.20 -10.69
C LEU A 339 7.90 4.95 -10.44
N ALA A 340 7.36 3.81 -10.84
CA ALA A 340 8.05 2.54 -10.86
C ALA A 340 8.71 2.33 -12.23
N GLU A 341 10.00 2.05 -12.20
CA GLU A 341 10.82 1.77 -13.37
C GLU A 341 11.55 0.44 -13.19
N VAL A 342 12.04 -0.09 -14.30
CA VAL A 342 12.78 -1.35 -14.30
C VAL A 342 14.13 -1.18 -14.94
N LYS A 343 15.07 -2.03 -14.54
CA LYS A 343 16.32 -2.27 -15.26
C LYS A 343 16.30 -3.72 -15.74
N MET A 344 16.53 -3.94 -17.03
CA MET A 344 16.56 -5.29 -17.60
C MET A 344 17.91 -5.95 -17.38
N LYS A 345 17.94 -7.28 -17.34
CA LYS A 345 19.19 -8.06 -17.29
C LYS A 345 20.11 -7.67 -18.46
N GLY A 346 21.37 -7.38 -18.15
CA GLY A 346 22.37 -6.96 -19.14
C GLY A 346 22.18 -5.55 -19.69
N LYS A 347 21.36 -4.71 -19.04
CA LYS A 347 21.20 -3.29 -19.35
C LYS A 347 21.60 -2.47 -18.13
N ASP A 348 22.33 -1.37 -18.35
CA ASP A 348 22.75 -0.47 -17.27
C ASP A 348 21.80 0.73 -17.10
N THR A 349 20.85 0.90 -18.01
CA THR A 349 19.90 2.02 -18.04
C THR A 349 18.55 1.62 -17.46
N TRP A 350 17.98 2.50 -16.63
CA TRP A 350 16.58 2.43 -16.24
C TRP A 350 15.64 2.72 -17.41
N GLN A 351 14.50 2.05 -17.42
CA GLN A 351 13.45 2.25 -18.42
C GLN A 351 12.07 2.17 -17.78
N ALA A 352 11.07 2.68 -18.50
CA ALA A 352 9.68 2.57 -18.09
C ALA A 352 9.26 1.11 -17.84
N MET A 353 8.34 0.94 -16.89
CA MET A 353 7.71 -0.36 -16.63
C MET A 353 7.07 -0.91 -17.93
N PRO A 354 7.32 -2.18 -18.31
CA PRO A 354 6.72 -2.76 -19.51
C PRO A 354 5.19 -2.82 -19.39
N PRO A 355 4.44 -2.34 -20.40
CA PRO A 355 2.99 -2.40 -20.37
C PRO A 355 2.51 -3.86 -20.52
N VAL A 356 1.72 -4.35 -19.57
CA VAL A 356 1.09 -5.68 -19.59
C VAL A 356 -0.39 -5.54 -19.28
N VAL A 357 -1.23 -6.01 -20.22
CA VAL A 357 -2.68 -6.00 -20.09
C VAL A 357 -3.20 -7.43 -19.96
N LEU A 358 -4.05 -7.65 -18.97
CA LEU A 358 -4.73 -8.92 -18.72
C LEU A 358 -6.24 -8.73 -18.85
N ASP A 359 -6.90 -9.71 -19.47
CA ASP A 359 -8.35 -9.75 -19.54
C ASP A 359 -8.92 -10.19 -18.17
N PRO A 360 -9.72 -9.35 -17.48
CA PRO A 360 -10.25 -9.69 -16.17
C PRO A 360 -11.19 -10.90 -16.21
N LYS A 361 -11.78 -11.23 -17.37
CA LYS A 361 -12.80 -12.29 -17.53
C LYS A 361 -12.23 -13.64 -17.96
N LYS A 362 -10.96 -13.72 -18.35
CA LYS A 362 -10.32 -14.96 -18.84
C LYS A 362 -9.39 -15.58 -17.79
N PRO A 363 -9.05 -16.87 -17.92
CA PRO A 363 -7.94 -17.45 -17.16
C PRO A 363 -6.66 -16.62 -17.32
N LEU A 364 -5.80 -16.64 -16.30
CA LEU A 364 -4.50 -15.98 -16.40
C LEU A 364 -3.70 -16.70 -17.49
N PRO A 365 -3.20 -16.00 -18.53
CA PRO A 365 -2.47 -16.66 -19.60
C PRO A 365 -1.09 -17.10 -19.10
N ASP A 366 -0.56 -18.21 -19.62
CA ASP A 366 0.68 -18.83 -19.13
C ASP A 366 1.89 -17.88 -19.18
N TYR A 367 1.94 -17.00 -20.19
CA TYR A 367 3.03 -16.02 -20.31
C TYR A 367 3.05 -15.02 -19.14
N ALA A 368 1.91 -14.75 -18.50
CA ALA A 368 1.81 -13.77 -17.42
C ALA A 368 2.59 -14.21 -16.17
N ASP A 369 2.87 -15.51 -16.00
CA ASP A 369 3.70 -16.00 -14.89
C ASP A 369 5.21 -15.69 -15.10
N ARG A 370 5.64 -15.27 -16.30
CA ARG A 370 7.07 -15.08 -16.64
C ARG A 370 7.39 -13.81 -17.41
N ILE A 371 6.41 -12.92 -17.63
CA ILE A 371 6.60 -11.73 -18.46
C ILE A 371 7.64 -10.74 -17.92
N LEU A 372 7.91 -10.77 -16.62
CA LEU A 372 8.94 -9.94 -15.96
C LEU A 372 10.24 -10.72 -15.65
N LYS A 373 10.44 -11.93 -16.20
CA LYS A 373 11.61 -12.79 -15.90
C LYS A 373 12.97 -12.13 -16.18
N ASP A 374 13.00 -11.14 -17.07
CA ASP A 374 14.20 -10.44 -17.50
C ASP A 374 14.40 -9.09 -16.80
N VAL A 375 13.52 -8.73 -15.86
CA VAL A 375 13.70 -7.58 -14.97
C VAL A 375 14.73 -7.93 -13.90
N ALA A 376 15.85 -7.21 -13.89
CA ALA A 376 16.94 -7.36 -12.92
C ALA A 376 16.72 -6.52 -11.66
N GLU A 377 16.21 -5.30 -11.82
CA GLU A 377 15.91 -4.41 -10.71
C GLU A 377 14.57 -3.70 -10.96
N VAL A 378 13.85 -3.41 -9.89
CA VAL A 378 12.70 -2.52 -9.87
C VAL A 378 13.09 -1.33 -9.00
N ARG A 379 12.78 -0.10 -9.43
CA ARG A 379 12.88 1.07 -8.54
C ARG A 379 11.56 1.78 -8.42
N ILE A 380 11.32 2.40 -7.26
CA ILE A 380 10.24 3.35 -7.04
C ILE A 380 10.90 4.71 -6.83
N LEU A 381 10.68 5.63 -7.77
CA LEU A 381 11.05 7.04 -7.68
C LEU A 381 10.03 7.77 -6.81
N PHE A 382 10.54 8.61 -5.92
CA PHE A 382 9.75 9.41 -5.00
C PHE A 382 9.48 10.80 -5.58
N PRO A 383 8.32 11.41 -5.30
CA PRO A 383 8.03 12.78 -5.67
C PRO A 383 9.14 13.77 -5.26
N GLN A 384 9.54 14.63 -6.19
CA GLN A 384 10.50 15.71 -5.99
C GLN A 384 9.84 17.05 -6.31
N LYS A 385 10.17 18.09 -5.54
CA LYS A 385 9.82 19.47 -5.88
C LYS A 385 10.99 20.09 -6.63
N LEU A 386 10.72 20.64 -7.81
CA LEU A 386 11.67 21.56 -8.46
C LEU A 386 11.82 22.80 -7.55
N LYS A 387 13.06 23.24 -7.37
CA LYS A 387 13.39 24.43 -6.59
C LYS A 387 13.45 25.66 -7.48
#